data_AF-A0AAN8BT70-F1
#
_entry.id   AF-A0AAN8BT70-F1
#
_cell.length_a   1.000
_cell.length_b   1.000
_cell.length_c   1.000
_cell.angle_alpha   90.00
_cell.angle_beta   90.00
_cell.angle_gamma   90.00
#
_symmetry.space_group_name_H-M   'P 1'
#
loop_
_entity.id
_entity.type
_entity.pdbx_description
1 polymer ?
#
loop_
_entity_poly.entity_id
_entity_poly.type
_entity_poly.pdbx_seq_one_letter_code
_entity_poly.pdbx_strand_id
1 'polypeptide(L)' 'MRGYGYGPFTEDGERWYNLRVMLNKRMLHPKESAQYGDDINDVVTDFIKRLSYLRQCSPEEDLVPDMANEFYRFSLEGM' A
#
# COMPACT_ATOMS: atom_id res chain seq x y z
N MET A 1 20.82 19.97 14.83
CA MET A 1 19.70 19.03 14.61
C MET A 1 20.18 17.61 14.90
N ARG A 2 20.09 17.12 16.13
CA ARG A 2 20.34 15.72 16.52
C ARG A 2 19.08 15.27 17.25
N GLY A 3 18.32 14.32 16.68
CA GLY A 3 17.08 13.84 17.32
C GLY A 3 16.09 13.09 16.43
N TYR A 4 16.21 13.15 15.10
CA TYR A 4 15.37 12.35 14.19
C TYR A 4 16.16 11.20 13.59
N GLY A 5 15.60 9.98 13.64
CA GLY A 5 16.09 8.85 12.84
C GLY A 5 15.66 9.06 11.40
N TYR A 6 16.60 9.38 10.51
CA TYR A 6 16.30 9.49 9.08
C TYR A 6 16.16 8.09 8.47
N GLY A 7 15.21 7.95 7.55
CA GLY A 7 14.91 6.69 6.87
C GLY A 7 15.78 6.48 5.63
N PRO A 8 15.64 5.34 4.95
CA PRO A 8 16.41 5.02 3.73
C PRO A 8 16.15 5.97 2.56
N PHE A 9 15.15 6.84 2.64
CA PHE A 9 14.87 7.85 1.62
C PHE A 9 15.70 9.13 1.81
N THR A 10 16.21 9.38 3.02
CA THR A 10 16.89 10.62 3.39
C THR A 10 18.30 10.40 3.95
N GLU A 11 18.71 9.15 4.16
CA GLU A 11 20.09 8.77 4.50
C GLU A 11 20.89 8.43 3.25
N ASP A 12 22.22 8.58 3.33
CA ASP A 12 23.18 8.25 2.27
C ASP A 12 24.33 7.35 2.78
N GLY A 13 25.15 6.84 1.86
CA GLY A 13 26.38 6.10 2.16
C GLY A 13 26.17 4.81 2.95
N GLU A 14 27.03 4.57 3.94
CA GLU A 14 26.98 3.35 4.76
C GLU A 14 25.69 3.26 5.59
N ARG A 15 25.16 4.39 6.07
CA ARG A 15 23.92 4.43 6.87
C ARG A 15 22.72 4.03 6.02
N TRP A 16 22.62 4.56 4.80
CA TRP A 16 21.64 4.12 3.82
C TRP A 16 21.75 2.63 3.52
N TYR A 17 22.97 2.15 3.24
CA TYR A 17 23.20 0.75 2.87
C TYR A 17 22.73 -0.19 3.98
N ASN A 18 23.10 0.08 5.23
CA ASN A 18 22.72 -0.72 6.38
C ASN A 18 21.20 -0.75 6.60
N LEU A 19 20.52 0.41 6.48
CA LEU A 19 19.06 0.48 6.53
C LEU A 19 18.42 -0.33 5.39
N ARG A 20 18.92 -0.19 4.17
CA ARG A 20 18.36 -0.86 2.99
C ARG A 20 18.53 -2.37 3.06
N VAL A 21 19.70 -2.86 3.46
CA VAL A 21 19.95 -4.30 3.65
C VAL A 21 19.03 -4.89 4.70
N MET A 22 18.79 -4.18 5.81
CA MET A 22 17.88 -4.62 6.86
C MET A 22 16.43 -4.73 6.34
N LEU A 23 15.92 -3.67 5.70
CA LEU A 23 14.54 -3.63 5.22
C LEU A 23 14.26 -4.61 4.09
N ASN A 24 15.21 -4.77 3.14
CA ASN A 24 15.04 -5.67 1.99
C ASN A 24 14.78 -7.12 2.41
N LYS A 25 15.33 -7.57 3.54
CA LYS A 25 15.12 -8.94 4.05
C LYS A 25 13.66 -9.24 4.31
N ARG A 26 12.89 -8.25 4.76
CA ARG A 26 11.47 -8.43 5.08
C ARG A 26 10.56 -7.97 3.94
N MET A 27 10.90 -6.85 3.29
CA MET A 27 10.02 -6.20 2.32
C MET A 27 10.20 -6.71 0.88
N LEU A 28 11.40 -7.17 0.49
CA LEU A 28 11.71 -7.51 -0.91
C LEU A 28 12.14 -8.97 -1.11
N HIS A 29 12.39 -9.72 -0.05
CA HIS A 29 12.71 -11.14 -0.15
C HIS A 29 11.41 -11.93 -0.42
N PRO A 30 11.26 -12.66 -1.54
CA PRO A 30 9.97 -13.21 -1.98
C PRO A 30 9.23 -14.04 -0.93
N LYS A 31 9.96 -14.89 -0.18
CA LYS A 31 9.37 -15.72 0.88
C LYS A 31 8.83 -14.90 2.06
N GLU A 32 9.48 -13.80 2.38
CA GLU A 32 9.09 -12.94 3.50
C GLU A 32 7.97 -12.00 3.08
N SER A 33 8.08 -11.40 1.89
CA SER A 33 7.07 -10.49 1.35
C SER A 33 5.75 -11.19 1.03
N ALA A 34 5.78 -12.48 0.67
CA ALA A 34 4.57 -13.27 0.43
C ALA A 34 3.67 -13.37 1.67
N GLN A 35 4.20 -13.17 2.87
CA GLN A 35 3.42 -13.23 4.12
C GLN A 35 2.42 -12.07 4.22
N TYR A 36 2.62 -10.97 3.49
CA TYR A 36 1.67 -9.87 3.40
C TYR A 36 0.51 -10.16 2.44
N GLY A 37 0.57 -11.27 1.69
CA GLY A 37 -0.39 -11.57 0.62
C GLY A 37 -1.82 -11.72 1.12
N ASP A 38 -2.03 -12.41 2.24
CA ASP A 38 -3.37 -12.63 2.79
C ASP A 38 -4.02 -11.30 3.22
N ASP A 39 -3.28 -10.48 3.99
CA ASP A 39 -3.76 -9.15 4.41
C ASP A 39 -4.07 -8.23 3.22
N ILE A 40 -3.20 -8.22 2.20
CA ILE A 40 -3.42 -7.44 0.97
C ILE A 40 -4.66 -7.94 0.21
N ASN A 41 -4.85 -9.26 0.14
CA ASN A 41 -6.01 -9.86 -0.54
C ASN A 41 -7.33 -9.50 0.15
N ASP A 42 -7.33 -9.38 1.48
CA ASP A 42 -8.50 -8.93 2.23
C ASP A 42 -8.88 -7.48 1.85
N VAL A 43 -7.90 -6.57 1.80
CA VAL A 43 -8.12 -5.17 1.36
C VAL A 43 -8.61 -5.11 -0.09
N VAL A 44 -8.03 -5.91 -1.00
CA VAL A 44 -8.49 -6.00 -2.40
C VAL A 44 -9.94 -6.49 -2.47
N THR A 45 -10.28 -7.50 -1.68
CA THR A 45 -11.64 -8.06 -1.64
C THR A 45 -12.65 -7.01 -1.19
N ASP A 46 -12.34 -6.26 -0.15
CA ASP A 46 -13.22 -5.20 0.36
C ASP A 46 -13.31 -4.01 -0.60
N PHE A 47 -12.22 -3.68 -1.30
CA PHE A 47 -12.23 -2.69 -2.37
C PHE A 47 -13.18 -3.09 -3.52
N ILE A 48 -13.15 -4.33 -3.98
CA ILE A 48 -14.06 -4.82 -5.04
C ILE A 48 -15.53 -4.77 -4.60
N LYS A 49 -15.82 -5.18 -3.35
CA LYS A 49 -17.17 -5.06 -2.77
C LYS A 49 -17.64 -3.61 -2.75
N ARG A 50 -16.76 -2.68 -2.34
CA ARG A 50 -17.04 -1.25 -2.31
C ARG A 50 -17.34 -0.69 -3.70
N LEU A 51 -16.53 -0.99 -4.71
CA LEU A 51 -16.79 -0.58 -6.09
C LEU A 51 -18.13 -1.12 -6.60
N SER A 52 -18.43 -2.38 -6.31
CA SER A 52 -19.70 -3.01 -6.69
C SER A 52 -20.90 -2.30 -6.05
N TYR A 53 -20.80 -1.92 -4.78
CA TYR A 53 -21.82 -1.15 -4.06
C TYR A 53 -21.99 0.25 -4.67
N LEU A 54 -20.90 1.00 -4.87
CA LEU A 54 -20.97 2.35 -5.44
C LEU A 54 -21.59 2.36 -6.84
N ARG A 55 -21.25 1.37 -7.65
CA ARG A 55 -21.84 1.18 -8.98
C ARG A 55 -23.35 0.92 -8.91
N GLN A 56 -23.81 0.11 -7.96
CA GLN A 56 -25.25 -0.15 -7.76
C GLN A 56 -26.01 1.10 -7.25
N CYS A 57 -25.33 1.96 -6.49
CA CYS A 57 -25.91 3.21 -6.01
C CYS A 57 -25.83 4.35 -7.04
N SER A 58 -25.13 4.15 -8.17
CA SER A 58 -24.95 5.18 -9.18
C SER A 58 -26.24 5.41 -9.98
N PRO A 59 -26.66 6.67 -10.19
CA PRO A 59 -27.75 7.01 -11.10
C PRO A 59 -27.44 6.69 -12.56
N GLU A 60 -26.15 6.74 -12.92
CA GLU A 60 -25.63 6.33 -14.22
C GLU A 60 -25.26 4.86 -14.12
N GLU A 61 -26.09 4.00 -14.71
CA GLU A 61 -25.88 2.56 -14.71
C GLU A 61 -24.46 2.27 -15.26
N ASP A 62 -23.67 1.58 -14.42
CA ASP A 62 -22.31 1.09 -14.72
C ASP A 62 -21.12 2.05 -14.50
N LEU A 63 -21.32 3.23 -13.88
CA LEU A 63 -20.22 4.11 -13.46
C LEU A 63 -19.99 4.10 -11.94
N VAL A 64 -18.72 4.11 -11.52
CA VAL A 64 -18.34 4.44 -10.14
C VAL A 64 -17.92 5.91 -10.09
N PRO A 65 -18.57 6.77 -9.29
CA PRO A 65 -18.18 8.16 -9.16
C PRO A 65 -16.84 8.28 -8.45
N ASP A 66 -15.99 9.20 -8.92
CA ASP A 66 -14.69 9.54 -8.31
C ASP A 66 -13.77 8.33 -8.05
N MET A 67 -13.50 7.57 -9.12
CA MET A 67 -12.56 6.44 -9.07
C MET A 67 -11.17 6.81 -8.54
N ALA A 68 -10.71 8.05 -8.75
CA ALA A 68 -9.41 8.49 -8.26
C ALA A 68 -9.36 8.47 -6.73
N ASN A 69 -10.38 9.03 -6.06
CA ASN A 69 -10.49 8.99 -4.61
C ASN A 69 -10.59 7.56 -4.08
N GLU A 70 -11.32 6.68 -4.78
CA GLU A 70 -11.41 5.26 -4.41
C GLU A 70 -10.06 4.55 -4.47
N PHE A 71 -9.24 4.82 -5.50
CA PHE A 71 -7.88 4.30 -5.56
C PHE A 71 -6.95 4.88 -4.49
N TYR A 72 -7.10 6.17 -4.11
CA TYR A 72 -6.33 6.74 -3.01
C TYR A 72 -6.63 6.05 -1.69
N ARG A 73 -7.91 5.79 -1.39
CA ARG A 73 -8.31 5.07 -0.17
C ARG A 73 -7.77 3.64 -0.16
N PHE A 74 -7.93 2.92 -1.27
CA PHE A 74 -7.37 1.58 -1.43
C PHE A 74 -5.85 1.55 -1.20
N SER A 75 -5.12 2.50 -1.81
CA SER A 75 -3.66 2.56 -1.68
C SER A 75 -3.21 2.83 -0.25
N LEU A 76 -3.97 3.63 0.52
CA LEU A 76 -3.66 3.93 1.91
C LEU A 76 -3.96 2.77 2.86
N GLU A 77 -4.98 1.97 2.56
CA GLU A 77 -5.37 0.82 3.38
C GLU A 77 -4.50 -0.42 3.11
N GLY A 78 -4.02 -0.58 1.87
CA GLY A 78 -3.12 -1.68 1.47
C GLY A 78 -1.63 -1.43 1.72
N MET A 79 -1.26 -0.31 2.33
CA MET A 79 0.13 0.07 2.66
C MET A 79 0.50 -0.19 4.12
#